data_AF-A0A3D3RED4-F1
#
_entry.id   AF-A0A3D3RED4-F1
#
_cell.length_a   1.000
_cell.length_b   1.000
_cell.length_c   1.000
_cell.angle_alpha   90.00
_cell.angle_beta   90.00
_cell.angle_gamma   90.00
#
_symmetry.space_group_name_H-M   'P 1'
#
loop_
_entity.id
_entity.type
_entity.pdbx_description
1 polymer ?
#
loop_
_entity_poly.entity_id
_entity_poly.type
_entity_poly.pdbx_seq_one_letter_code
_entity_poly.pdbx_strand_id
1 'polypeptide(L)'
;MFHFHPDNLKADLPVFSEGPFNSKRTCVRCCAVRKEHFYRGFTLVELLMSMAISSILIVALAGIVTATQSAWQHTRGIEDSQAQINAAFDRIKLMISQAGVYHVSGQSPRAGIAVVSNSWNSIDIPNTLVVWSGGRNGGLSEQGTITRLPELSEILIYTVDPADPHNLIEIAFPNAGNTIDFNSSSFNNTIRSAIQSSQAESALLSNRIKCSQYILGGNPWGPMAGNVFFSLVKTPSDSSLSSVSPGTADWMNLSWPQGTASASSGLRQVTVNCEVQFETAEQTEWNEINSTSALPFFASGSRYYAYTP
;
A
#
# COMPACT_ATOMS: atom_id res chain seq x y z
N MET A 1 -26.16 -11.78 -0.34
CA MET A 1 -26.17 -12.84 0.68
C MET A 1 -27.00 -13.98 0.11
N PHE A 2 -26.35 -14.97 -0.49
CA PHE A 2 -27.03 -16.08 -1.17
C PHE A 2 -26.89 -17.33 -0.30
N HIS A 3 -28.01 -17.87 0.14
CA HIS A 3 -28.10 -19.12 0.90
C HIS A 3 -28.15 -20.31 -0.06
N PHE A 4 -27.25 -21.26 0.15
CA PHE A 4 -27.25 -22.57 -0.49
C PHE A 4 -28.09 -23.55 0.35
N HIS A 5 -28.96 -24.32 -0.28
CA HIS A 5 -29.75 -25.40 0.35
C HIS A 5 -29.31 -26.75 -0.26
N PRO A 6 -28.90 -27.75 0.54
CA PRO A 6 -28.61 -29.08 0.01
C PRO A 6 -29.82 -30.01 0.13
N ASP A 7 -30.15 -30.69 -0.98
CA ASP A 7 -31.17 -31.74 -1.03
C ASP A 7 -30.69 -33.02 -0.33
N ASN A 8 -31.51 -33.49 0.60
CA ASN A 8 -31.35 -34.76 1.32
C ASN A 8 -31.97 -35.91 0.51
N LEU A 9 -31.15 -36.83 0.00
CA LEU A 9 -31.62 -38.15 -0.46
C LEU A 9 -31.26 -39.19 0.61
N LYS A 10 -32.27 -39.62 1.37
CA LYS A 10 -32.21 -40.72 2.32
C LYS A 10 -32.12 -42.06 1.59
N ALA A 11 -31.24 -42.93 2.08
CA ALA A 11 -31.13 -44.32 1.70
C ALA A 11 -32.16 -45.16 2.48
N ASP A 12 -33.03 -45.90 1.77
CA ASP A 12 -33.89 -46.92 2.37
C ASP A 12 -33.22 -48.30 2.25
N LEU A 13 -33.08 -48.98 3.40
CA LEU A 13 -32.63 -50.37 3.52
C LEU A 13 -33.83 -51.33 3.39
N PRO A 14 -33.68 -52.49 2.71
CA PRO A 14 -34.78 -53.45 2.60
C PRO A 14 -34.83 -54.41 3.81
N VAL A 15 -36.03 -54.60 4.34
CA VAL A 15 -36.38 -55.63 5.32
C VAL A 15 -36.96 -56.86 4.59
N PHE A 16 -36.44 -58.04 4.89
CA PHE A 16 -37.01 -59.33 4.48
C PHE A 16 -37.73 -59.97 5.68
N SER A 17 -38.96 -60.45 5.50
CA SER A 17 -39.47 -61.62 6.23
C SER A 17 -40.63 -62.31 5.50
N GLU A 18 -40.81 -63.58 5.85
CA GLU A 18 -41.41 -64.68 5.09
C GLU A 18 -42.94 -64.81 5.25
N GLY A 19 -43.61 -65.42 4.25
CA GLY A 19 -45.00 -65.88 4.34
C GLY A 19 -45.47 -66.60 3.05
N PRO A 20 -46.24 -67.71 3.11
CA PRO A 20 -46.20 -68.75 2.06
C PRO A 20 -47.35 -68.75 1.03
N PHE A 21 -47.03 -69.33 -0.14
CA PHE A 21 -47.88 -70.11 -1.06
C PHE A 21 -49.21 -69.53 -1.58
N ASN A 22 -49.32 -69.29 -2.91
CA ASN A 22 -50.21 -70.10 -3.76
C ASN A 22 -49.95 -69.99 -5.28
N SER A 23 -49.75 -71.16 -5.88
CA SER A 23 -50.18 -71.63 -7.21
C SER A 23 -50.26 -70.66 -8.41
N LYS A 24 -49.41 -70.89 -9.41
CA LYS A 24 -49.83 -71.45 -10.71
C LYS A 24 -48.62 -71.92 -11.52
N ARG A 25 -48.63 -73.20 -11.89
CA ARG A 25 -47.71 -73.78 -12.88
C ARG A 25 -48.12 -73.32 -14.27
N THR A 26 -47.22 -72.64 -14.96
CA THR A 26 -47.15 -72.68 -16.43
C THR A 26 -45.73 -73.06 -16.82
N CYS A 27 -45.64 -74.28 -17.35
CA CYS A 27 -44.44 -74.81 -17.98
C CYS A 27 -44.23 -74.05 -19.29
N VAL A 28 -43.14 -73.28 -19.38
CA VAL A 28 -42.59 -72.84 -20.67
C VAL A 28 -41.16 -73.35 -20.74
N ARG A 29 -40.93 -74.23 -21.71
CA ARG A 29 -39.65 -74.85 -22.04
C ARG A 29 -38.61 -73.76 -22.37
N CYS A 30 -37.47 -73.89 -21.68
CA CYS A 30 -36.11 -73.58 -22.11
C CYS A 30 -35.94 -72.81 -23.43
N CYS A 31 -35.65 -71.51 -23.32
CA CYS A 31 -34.55 -70.93 -24.09
C CYS A 31 -33.36 -70.84 -23.12
N ALA A 32 -32.33 -71.63 -23.37
CA ALA A 32 -31.07 -71.54 -22.64
C ALA A 32 -30.42 -70.19 -22.96
N VAL A 33 -30.68 -69.17 -22.13
CA VAL A 33 -29.79 -68.01 -22.06
C VAL A 33 -28.51 -68.54 -21.45
N ARG A 34 -27.47 -68.71 -22.27
CA ARG A 34 -26.10 -68.78 -21.75
C ARG A 34 -25.88 -67.53 -20.91
N LYS A 35 -25.90 -67.66 -19.59
CA LYS A 35 -25.15 -66.74 -18.75
C LYS A 35 -23.69 -66.99 -19.07
N GLU A 36 -23.12 -66.18 -19.95
CA GLU A 36 -21.68 -65.95 -19.91
C GLU A 36 -21.37 -65.49 -18.50
N HIS A 37 -20.78 -66.38 -17.70
CA HIS A 37 -20.07 -65.99 -16.50
C HIS A 37 -18.89 -65.15 -16.98
N PHE A 38 -19.07 -63.84 -17.06
CA PHE A 38 -17.96 -62.91 -16.99
C PHE A 38 -17.28 -63.15 -15.64
N TYR A 39 -16.22 -63.96 -15.63
CA TYR A 39 -15.24 -63.94 -14.56
C TYR A 39 -14.60 -62.55 -14.57
N ARG A 40 -15.24 -61.59 -13.88
CA ARG A 40 -14.71 -60.27 -13.60
C ARG A 40 -13.73 -60.38 -12.44
N GLY A 41 -12.55 -60.92 -12.73
CA GLY A 41 -11.37 -60.78 -11.89
C GLY A 41 -10.30 -60.13 -12.75
N PHE A 42 -9.81 -58.95 -12.34
CA PHE A 42 -8.65 -58.35 -13.00
C PHE A 42 -7.42 -59.23 -12.77
N THR A 43 -6.64 -59.43 -13.82
CA THR A 43 -5.35 -60.10 -13.68
C THR A 43 -4.42 -59.22 -12.84
N LEU A 44 -3.46 -59.83 -12.14
CA LEU A 44 -2.50 -59.10 -11.29
C LEU A 44 -1.74 -58.03 -12.10
N VAL A 45 -1.47 -58.28 -13.38
CA VAL A 45 -0.85 -57.34 -14.31
C VAL A 45 -1.77 -56.15 -14.61
N GLU A 46 -3.06 -56.36 -14.84
CA GLU A 46 -4.03 -55.27 -15.04
C GLU A 46 -4.18 -54.40 -13.79
N LEU A 47 -4.14 -55.00 -12.60
CA LEU A 47 -4.23 -54.27 -11.33
C LEU A 47 -2.96 -53.44 -11.08
N LEU A 48 -1.77 -53.99 -11.37
CA LEU A 48 -0.51 -53.25 -11.32
C LEU A 48 -0.46 -52.12 -12.35
N MET A 49 -0.93 -52.35 -13.58
CA MET A 49 -0.97 -51.33 -14.62
C MET A 49 -1.96 -50.20 -14.26
N SER A 50 -3.14 -50.54 -13.73
CA SER A 50 -4.10 -49.56 -13.22
C SER A 50 -3.52 -48.74 -12.08
N MET A 51 -2.86 -49.38 -11.10
CA MET A 51 -2.25 -48.68 -9.96
C MET A 51 -1.12 -47.75 -10.41
N ALA A 52 -0.29 -48.17 -11.37
CA ALA A 52 0.77 -47.34 -11.93
C ALA A 52 0.20 -46.10 -12.63
N ILE A 53 -0.80 -46.27 -13.50
CA ILE A 53 -1.43 -45.14 -14.21
C ILE A 53 -2.11 -44.19 -13.21
N SER A 54 -2.87 -44.71 -12.25
CA SER A 54 -3.50 -43.89 -11.21
C SER A 54 -2.48 -43.12 -10.38
N SER A 55 -1.34 -43.73 -10.02
CA SER A 55 -0.30 -43.04 -9.24
C SER A 55 0.31 -41.86 -10.00
N ILE A 56 0.58 -42.02 -11.30
CA ILE A 56 1.11 -40.95 -12.16
C ILE A 56 0.09 -39.82 -12.29
N LEU A 57 -1.20 -40.14 -12.47
CA LEU A 57 -2.28 -39.14 -12.55
C LEU A 57 -2.45 -38.38 -11.24
N ILE A 58 -2.37 -39.06 -10.09
CA ILE A 58 -2.46 -38.42 -8.78
C ILE A 58 -1.28 -37.45 -8.57
N VAL A 59 -0.06 -37.87 -8.93
CA VAL A 59 1.12 -36.99 -8.84
C VAL A 59 0.99 -35.78 -9.76
N ALA A 60 0.51 -35.97 -11.00
CA ALA A 60 0.28 -34.86 -11.93
C ALA A 60 -0.77 -33.87 -11.40
N LEU A 61 -1.89 -34.37 -10.88
CA LEU A 61 -2.93 -33.54 -10.27
C LEU A 61 -2.42 -32.81 -9.03
N ALA A 62 -1.64 -33.47 -8.17
CA ALA A 62 -1.01 -32.84 -7.02
C ALA A 62 -0.06 -31.70 -7.43
N GLY A 63 0.71 -31.89 -8.51
CA GLY A 63 1.56 -30.84 -9.08
C GLY A 63 0.76 -29.64 -9.58
N ILE A 64 -0.37 -29.87 -10.25
CA ILE A 64 -1.25 -28.79 -10.73
C ILE A 64 -1.89 -28.03 -9.55
N VAL A 65 -2.38 -28.75 -8.53
CA VAL A 65 -3.00 -28.13 -7.36
C VAL A 65 -2.00 -27.27 -6.60
N THR A 66 -0.79 -27.77 -6.37
CA THR A 66 0.27 -27.01 -5.67
C THR A 66 0.71 -25.79 -6.47
N ALA A 67 0.88 -25.90 -7.78
CA ALA A 67 1.17 -24.76 -8.65
C ALA A 67 0.05 -23.72 -8.66
N THR A 68 -1.21 -24.16 -8.72
CA THR A 68 -2.39 -23.28 -8.69
C THR A 68 -2.50 -22.55 -7.35
N GLN A 69 -2.25 -23.26 -6.25
CA GLN A 69 -2.27 -22.67 -4.91
C GLN A 69 -1.16 -21.63 -4.74
N SER A 70 0.05 -21.91 -5.22
CA SER A 70 1.16 -20.96 -5.21
C SER A 70 0.87 -19.73 -6.07
N ALA A 71 0.33 -19.92 -7.28
CA ALA A 71 -0.07 -18.82 -8.15
C ALA A 71 -1.18 -17.96 -7.51
N TRP A 72 -2.17 -18.59 -6.87
CA TRP A 72 -3.25 -17.88 -6.18
C TRP A 72 -2.72 -17.07 -4.99
N GLN A 73 -1.84 -17.64 -4.16
CA GLN A 73 -1.22 -16.93 -3.04
C GLN A 73 -0.41 -15.73 -3.51
N HIS A 74 0.35 -15.89 -4.59
CA HIS A 74 1.13 -14.80 -5.18
C HIS A 74 0.24 -13.67 -5.72
N THR A 75 -0.79 -13.99 -6.50
CA THR A 75 -1.73 -12.98 -7.03
C THR A 75 -2.45 -12.25 -5.91
N ARG A 76 -2.92 -12.99 -4.89
CA ARG A 76 -3.57 -12.40 -3.71
C ARG A 76 -2.63 -11.45 -2.96
N GLY A 77 -1.36 -11.83 -2.79
CA GLY A 77 -0.35 -10.97 -2.16
C GLY A 77 -0.18 -9.64 -2.91
N ILE A 78 -0.12 -9.69 -4.24
CA ILE A 78 -0.06 -8.47 -5.08
C ILE A 78 -1.31 -7.60 -4.87
N GLU A 79 -2.51 -8.18 -4.91
CA GLU A 79 -3.76 -7.45 -4.74
C GLU A 79 -3.84 -6.75 -3.38
N ASP A 80 -3.53 -7.48 -2.30
CA ASP A 80 -3.53 -6.95 -0.93
C ASP A 80 -2.51 -5.81 -0.79
N SER A 81 -1.31 -5.98 -1.35
CA SER A 81 -0.25 -4.96 -1.31
C SER A 81 -0.62 -3.70 -2.07
N GLN A 82 -1.22 -3.86 -3.25
CA GLN A 82 -1.70 -2.73 -4.05
C GLN A 82 -2.86 -2.01 -3.36
N ALA A 83 -3.78 -2.72 -2.71
CA ALA A 83 -4.86 -2.10 -1.97
C ALA A 83 -4.33 -1.26 -0.79
N GLN A 84 -3.38 -1.81 -0.02
CA GLN A 84 -2.78 -1.12 1.12
C GLN A 84 -1.98 0.12 0.70
N ILE A 85 -1.14 0.01 -0.34
CA ILE A 85 -0.33 1.14 -0.79
C ILE A 85 -1.19 2.26 -1.37
N ASN A 86 -2.24 1.92 -2.14
CA ASN A 86 -3.17 2.93 -2.65
C ASN A 86 -3.91 3.65 -1.51
N ALA A 87 -4.40 2.92 -0.50
CA ALA A 87 -5.05 3.52 0.65
C ALA A 87 -4.11 4.47 1.43
N ALA A 88 -2.85 4.06 1.65
CA ALA A 88 -1.84 4.90 2.28
C ALA A 88 -1.58 6.19 1.50
N PHE A 89 -1.45 6.09 0.17
CA PHE A 89 -1.17 7.25 -0.67
C PHE A 89 -2.38 8.15 -0.90
N ASP A 90 -3.59 7.61 -0.94
CA ASP A 90 -4.80 8.43 -1.02
C ASP A 90 -5.00 9.23 0.27
N ARG A 91 -4.66 8.65 1.43
CA ARG A 91 -4.57 9.37 2.72
C ARG A 91 -3.55 10.52 2.65
N ILE A 92 -2.34 10.27 2.16
CA ILE A 92 -1.28 11.29 2.02
C ILE A 92 -1.73 12.40 1.06
N LYS A 93 -2.26 12.05 -0.13
CA LYS A 93 -2.78 13.01 -1.11
C LYS A 93 -3.89 13.88 -0.53
N LEU A 94 -4.81 13.27 0.22
CA LEU A 94 -5.89 13.99 0.89
C LEU A 94 -5.31 15.04 1.84
N MET A 95 -4.38 14.66 2.71
CA MET A 95 -3.77 15.61 3.65
C MET A 95 -2.94 16.69 2.96
N ILE A 96 -2.22 16.38 1.87
CA ILE A 96 -1.53 17.38 1.04
C ILE A 96 -2.52 18.41 0.46
N SER A 97 -3.66 17.94 -0.08
CA SER A 97 -4.67 18.83 -0.66
C SER A 97 -5.34 19.72 0.39
N GLN A 98 -5.37 19.27 1.65
CA GLN A 98 -5.89 20.00 2.80
C GLN A 98 -4.84 20.85 3.52
N ALA A 99 -3.60 20.89 3.03
CA ALA A 99 -2.52 21.61 3.68
C ALA A 99 -2.85 23.11 3.83
N GLY A 100 -2.64 23.63 5.05
CA GLY A 100 -2.81 25.03 5.39
C GLY A 100 -1.76 25.91 4.71
N VAL A 101 -2.13 27.17 4.50
CA VAL A 101 -1.23 28.22 4.01
C VAL A 101 -1.09 29.22 5.13
N TYR A 102 0.14 29.49 5.55
CA TYR A 102 0.40 30.48 6.58
C TYR A 102 1.15 31.68 6.03
N HIS A 103 0.98 32.80 6.73
CA HIS A 103 1.64 34.07 6.44
C HIS A 103 2.04 34.73 7.76
N VAL A 104 3.34 34.93 7.96
CA VAL A 104 3.87 35.68 9.12
C VAL A 104 4.31 37.05 8.64
N SER A 105 4.13 38.09 9.46
CA SER A 105 4.47 39.47 9.10
C SER A 105 5.88 39.57 8.51
N GLY A 106 5.99 40.14 7.30
CA GLY A 106 7.26 40.29 6.58
C GLY A 106 7.70 39.07 5.76
N GLN A 107 6.89 38.01 5.64
CA GLN A 107 7.17 36.85 4.81
C GLN A 107 5.99 36.56 3.89
N SER A 108 6.23 36.28 2.61
CA SER A 108 5.16 35.91 1.68
C SER A 108 4.47 34.58 2.07
N PRO A 109 3.19 34.38 1.73
CA PRO A 109 2.43 33.18 2.09
C PRO A 109 3.10 31.90 1.62
N ARG A 110 3.01 30.86 2.46
CA ARG A 110 3.62 29.55 2.20
C ARG A 110 2.68 28.43 2.62
N ALA A 111 2.58 27.41 1.77
CA ALA A 111 1.94 26.15 2.14
C ALA A 111 2.81 25.41 3.17
N GLY A 112 2.21 24.91 4.24
CA GLY A 112 2.90 24.12 5.27
C GLY A 112 3.20 22.70 4.79
N ILE A 113 4.00 22.58 3.73
CA ILE A 113 4.47 21.30 3.18
C ILE A 113 5.98 21.37 3.04
N ALA A 114 6.69 20.40 3.60
CA ALA A 114 8.13 20.26 3.44
C ALA A 114 8.53 18.79 3.34
N VAL A 115 9.66 18.55 2.69
CA VAL A 115 10.33 17.26 2.68
C VAL A 115 11.61 17.40 3.51
N VAL A 116 11.77 16.50 4.46
CA VAL A 116 12.92 16.42 5.35
C VAL A 116 13.78 15.24 4.93
N SER A 117 15.08 15.50 4.78
CA SER A 117 16.05 14.45 4.50
C SER A 117 16.65 13.89 5.79
N ASN A 118 16.73 12.56 5.83
CA ASN A 118 17.54 11.82 6.79
C ASN A 118 18.94 11.64 6.20
N SER A 119 19.95 12.18 6.88
CA SER A 119 21.33 12.10 6.41
C SER A 119 22.04 10.90 7.03
N TRP A 120 22.72 10.11 6.21
CA TRP A 120 23.60 9.03 6.65
C TRP A 120 24.89 9.05 5.86
N ASN A 121 26.02 9.22 6.55
CA ASN A 121 27.37 9.28 5.97
C ASN A 121 27.47 10.10 4.66
N SER A 122 27.01 11.36 4.71
CA SER A 122 26.99 12.31 3.59
C SER A 122 25.99 11.99 2.46
N ILE A 123 25.12 11.00 2.64
CA ILE A 123 23.99 10.71 1.75
C ILE A 123 22.73 11.28 2.39
N ASP A 124 22.03 12.15 1.68
CA ASP A 124 20.73 12.69 2.11
C ASP A 124 19.59 11.90 1.46
N ILE A 125 18.74 11.32 2.30
CA ILE A 125 17.60 10.50 1.89
C ILE A 125 16.31 11.28 2.18
N PRO A 126 15.61 11.80 1.17
CA PRO A 126 14.38 12.56 1.36
C PRO A 126 13.18 11.63 1.60
N ASN A 127 13.16 10.92 2.75
CA ASN A 127 12.15 9.90 3.08
C ASN A 127 11.09 10.37 4.09
N THR A 128 11.09 11.65 4.46
CA THR A 128 10.15 12.21 5.43
C THR A 128 9.38 13.37 4.81
N LEU A 129 8.05 13.25 4.77
CA LEU A 129 7.15 14.30 4.32
C LEU A 129 6.44 14.91 5.54
N VAL A 130 6.44 16.23 5.63
CA VAL A 130 5.79 17.00 6.68
C VAL A 130 4.65 17.81 6.07
N VAL A 131 3.44 17.65 6.60
CA VAL A 131 2.23 18.32 6.13
C VAL A 131 1.51 18.96 7.30
N TRP A 132 1.28 20.26 7.22
CA TRP A 132 0.44 20.99 8.15
C TRP A 132 -0.99 20.99 7.64
N SER A 133 -1.78 20.03 8.10
CA SER A 133 -3.17 19.80 7.67
C SER A 133 -4.21 20.18 8.72
N GLY A 134 -3.81 20.38 9.99
CA GLY A 134 -4.74 20.54 11.12
C GLY A 134 -4.83 19.27 11.97
N GLY A 135 -3.76 18.47 11.98
CA GLY A 135 -3.71 17.14 12.59
C GLY A 135 -4.42 16.09 11.74
N ARG A 136 -4.81 14.96 12.36
CA ARG A 136 -5.36 13.78 11.66
C ARG A 136 -6.71 14.05 10.96
N ASN A 137 -7.47 15.03 11.44
CA ASN A 137 -8.77 15.38 10.87
C ASN A 137 -8.65 16.31 9.67
N GLY A 138 -7.51 16.98 9.51
CA GLY A 138 -7.28 17.89 8.41
C GLY A 138 -8.12 19.18 8.49
N GLY A 139 -8.43 19.77 7.33
CA GLY A 139 -9.38 20.88 7.20
C GLY A 139 -8.78 22.29 7.20
N LEU A 140 -7.45 22.47 7.34
CA LEU A 140 -6.86 23.81 7.31
C LEU A 140 -7.03 24.54 5.97
N SER A 141 -7.19 23.81 4.85
CA SER A 141 -7.44 24.41 3.54
C SER A 141 -8.69 25.30 3.49
N GLU A 142 -9.69 25.02 4.33
CA GLU A 142 -10.95 25.79 4.38
C GLU A 142 -10.81 27.14 5.08
N GLN A 143 -9.76 27.30 5.89
CA GLN A 143 -9.50 28.51 6.67
C GLN A 143 -8.77 29.60 5.88
N GLY A 144 -8.39 29.32 4.63
CA GLY A 144 -7.64 30.25 3.80
C GLY A 144 -6.20 30.46 4.28
N THR A 145 -5.72 31.70 4.20
CA THR A 145 -4.37 32.08 4.67
C THR A 145 -4.41 32.44 6.16
N ILE A 146 -3.67 31.69 6.97
CA ILE A 146 -3.63 31.81 8.42
C ILE A 146 -2.45 32.69 8.85
N THR A 147 -2.70 33.71 9.66
CA THR A 147 -1.68 34.69 10.08
C THR A 147 -0.95 34.30 11.36
N ARG A 148 -0.43 33.06 11.44
CA ARG A 148 0.42 32.57 12.55
C ARG A 148 1.30 31.41 12.08
N LEU A 149 2.28 31.04 12.90
CA LEU A 149 3.05 29.84 12.65
C LEU A 149 2.20 28.57 12.91
N PRO A 150 2.43 27.50 12.12
CA PRO A 150 1.93 26.16 12.43
C PRO A 150 2.29 25.70 13.84
N GLU A 151 1.39 24.97 14.48
CA GLU A 151 1.70 24.24 15.73
C GLU A 151 2.03 22.78 15.41
N LEU A 152 2.90 22.17 16.22
CA LEU A 152 3.31 20.78 16.03
C LEU A 152 2.12 19.80 16.16
N SER A 153 1.12 20.13 16.99
CA SER A 153 -0.15 19.41 17.13
C SER A 153 -0.99 19.34 15.86
N GLU A 154 -0.78 20.28 14.94
CA GLU A 154 -1.50 20.40 13.69
C GLU A 154 -0.75 19.76 12.51
N ILE A 155 0.45 19.25 12.75
CA ILE A 155 1.33 18.66 11.75
C ILE A 155 1.16 17.13 11.72
N LEU A 156 1.13 16.59 10.51
CA LEU A 156 1.30 15.18 10.23
C LEU A 156 2.65 14.95 9.56
N ILE A 157 3.35 13.92 10.00
CA ILE A 157 4.60 13.47 9.40
C ILE A 157 4.38 12.08 8.80
N TYR A 158 4.75 11.93 7.54
CA TYR A 158 4.79 10.65 6.85
C TYR A 158 6.24 10.22 6.66
N THR A 159 6.61 9.09 7.23
CA THR A 159 7.98 8.57 7.17
C THR A 159 7.99 7.06 7.38
N VAL A 160 9.15 6.45 7.20
CA VAL A 160 9.38 5.06 7.61
C VAL A 160 9.63 5.01 9.11
N ASP A 161 9.13 3.96 9.78
CA ASP A 161 9.35 3.80 11.22
C ASP A 161 10.86 3.65 11.50
N PRO A 162 11.44 4.51 12.37
CA PRO A 162 12.85 4.40 12.74
C PRO A 162 13.22 3.08 13.42
N ALA A 163 12.25 2.41 14.05
CA ALA A 163 12.46 1.10 14.69
C ALA A 163 12.33 -0.06 13.69
N ASP A 164 11.46 0.06 12.70
CA ASP A 164 11.21 -0.95 11.67
C ASP A 164 10.96 -0.30 10.29
N PRO A 165 12.00 -0.18 9.45
CA PRO A 165 11.91 0.54 8.18
C PRO A 165 10.93 -0.05 7.15
N HIS A 166 10.37 -1.24 7.39
CA HIS A 166 9.31 -1.83 6.56
C HIS A 166 7.96 -1.13 6.73
N ASN A 167 7.80 -0.38 7.82
CA ASN A 167 6.55 0.26 8.16
C ASN A 167 6.56 1.72 7.68
N LEU A 168 5.66 2.05 6.75
CA LEU A 168 5.27 3.43 6.48
C LEU A 168 4.27 3.86 7.55
N ILE A 169 4.56 4.97 8.23
CA ILE A 169 3.76 5.46 9.36
C ILE A 169 3.32 6.92 9.17
N GLU A 170 2.17 7.25 9.75
CA GLU A 170 1.66 8.61 9.96
C GLU A 170 1.85 8.99 11.44
N ILE A 171 2.72 9.96 11.70
CA ILE A 171 3.01 10.47 13.04
C ILE A 171 2.25 11.78 13.27
N ALA A 172 1.59 11.88 14.42
CA ALA A 172 0.90 13.08 14.91
C ALA A 172 1.38 13.45 16.32
N PHE A 173 1.12 14.69 16.75
CA PHE A 173 1.55 15.20 18.06
C PHE A 173 0.43 15.91 18.83
N PRO A 174 -0.70 15.25 19.14
CA PRO A 174 -1.93 15.92 19.58
C PRO A 174 -1.77 16.83 20.81
N ASN A 175 -0.78 16.57 21.66
CA ASN A 175 -0.52 17.31 22.89
C ASN A 175 0.64 18.32 22.80
N ALA A 176 1.20 18.58 21.61
CA ALA A 176 2.36 19.45 21.42
C ALA A 176 1.99 20.84 20.89
N GLY A 177 1.95 21.85 21.77
CA GLY A 177 1.64 23.24 21.40
C GLY A 177 2.84 24.07 20.91
N ASN A 178 3.97 23.45 20.57
CA ASN A 178 5.15 24.18 20.10
C ASN A 178 4.94 24.66 18.66
N THR A 179 5.30 25.90 18.36
CA THR A 179 5.23 26.44 17.01
C THR A 179 6.39 25.96 16.15
N ILE A 180 6.13 25.79 14.86
CA ILE A 180 7.08 25.30 13.86
C ILE A 180 7.13 26.28 12.70
N ASP A 181 8.34 26.73 12.35
CA ASP A 181 8.59 27.53 11.16
C ASP A 181 9.28 26.70 10.07
N PHE A 182 8.61 26.52 8.93
CA PHE A 182 9.13 25.80 7.77
C PHE A 182 10.28 26.54 7.05
N ASN A 183 10.54 27.80 7.39
CA ASN A 183 11.69 28.57 6.88
C ASN A 183 12.91 28.51 7.80
N SER A 184 12.77 27.97 9.02
CA SER A 184 13.88 27.89 9.96
C SER A 184 15.00 26.99 9.44
N SER A 185 16.25 27.44 9.57
CA SER A 185 17.42 26.60 9.26
C SER A 185 17.53 25.36 10.15
N SER A 186 16.88 25.37 11.32
CA SER A 186 16.80 24.22 12.22
C SER A 186 15.64 23.27 11.94
N PHE A 187 14.75 23.60 11.00
CA PHE A 187 13.50 22.85 10.74
C PHE A 187 13.73 21.33 10.62
N ASN A 188 14.68 20.92 9.78
CA ASN A 188 14.98 19.50 9.58
C ASN A 188 15.40 18.79 10.87
N ASN A 189 16.22 19.44 11.71
CA ASN A 189 16.66 18.88 12.99
C ASN A 189 15.50 18.83 14.00
N THR A 190 14.65 19.85 14.03
CA THR A 190 13.45 19.89 14.88
C THR A 190 12.51 18.74 14.55
N ILE A 191 12.22 18.50 13.26
CA ILE A 191 11.35 17.40 12.82
C ILE A 191 11.96 16.05 13.15
N ARG A 192 13.25 15.83 12.87
CA ARG A 192 13.93 14.57 13.22
C ARG A 192 13.88 14.29 14.72
N SER A 193 14.05 15.32 15.55
CA SER A 193 13.97 15.19 17.01
C SER A 193 12.53 14.93 17.49
N ALA A 194 11.54 15.56 16.84
CA ALA A 194 10.13 15.37 17.16
C ALA A 194 9.67 13.93 16.90
N ILE A 195 10.09 13.32 15.78
CA ILE A 195 9.79 11.91 15.44
C ILE A 195 10.22 10.95 16.56
N GLN A 196 11.34 11.23 17.24
CA GLN A 196 11.87 10.40 18.32
C GLN A 196 11.29 10.74 19.70
N SER A 197 10.42 11.76 19.79
CA SER A 197 9.88 12.22 21.07
C SER A 197 8.78 11.30 21.61
N SER A 198 8.62 11.25 22.93
CA SER A 198 7.52 10.52 23.57
C SER A 198 6.14 11.14 23.35
N GLN A 199 6.05 12.31 22.69
CA GLN A 199 4.79 12.96 22.32
C GLN A 199 4.30 12.52 20.93
N ALA A 200 5.12 11.76 20.19
CA ALA A 200 4.78 11.22 18.88
C ALA A 200 3.77 10.07 19.02
N GLU A 201 2.65 10.19 18.32
CA GLU A 201 1.68 9.11 18.12
C GLU A 201 1.75 8.61 16.69
N SER A 202 2.26 7.39 16.51
CA SER A 202 2.39 6.73 15.20
C SER A 202 1.16 5.89 14.86
N ALA A 203 0.72 5.98 13.62
CA ALA A 203 -0.27 5.06 13.05
C ALA A 203 0.33 4.38 11.81
N LEU A 204 0.15 3.05 11.72
CA LEU A 204 0.63 2.26 10.59
C LEU A 204 -0.20 2.55 9.34
N LEU A 205 0.46 2.90 8.24
CA LEU A 205 -0.16 3.04 6.92
C LEU A 205 0.11 1.80 6.05
N SER A 206 1.33 1.30 6.06
CA SER A 206 1.73 0.11 5.32
C SER A 206 2.87 -0.61 6.02
N ASN A 207 2.86 -1.94 6.04
CA ASN A 207 3.93 -2.82 6.55
C ASN A 207 4.63 -3.59 5.42
N ARG A 208 4.59 -3.03 4.21
CA ARG A 208 5.07 -3.69 2.99
C ARG A 208 6.15 -2.89 2.29
N ILE A 209 6.77 -1.92 2.97
CA ILE A 209 7.84 -1.13 2.34
C ILE A 209 9.05 -2.01 2.13
N LYS A 210 9.57 -2.02 0.90
CA LYS A 210 10.84 -2.67 0.60
C LYS A 210 11.92 -1.94 1.37
N CYS A 211 12.76 -2.72 2.03
CA CYS A 211 13.96 -2.20 2.66
C CYS A 211 15.21 -2.60 1.90
N SER A 212 16.14 -1.67 1.85
CA SER A 212 17.48 -1.88 1.30
C SER A 212 18.52 -1.53 2.34
N GLN A 213 19.72 -2.07 2.18
CA GLN A 213 20.86 -1.72 3.02
C GLN A 213 21.98 -1.16 2.17
N TYR A 214 22.66 -0.15 2.69
CA TYR A 214 23.84 0.40 2.03
C TYR A 214 24.99 -0.58 2.07
N ILE A 215 25.66 -0.74 0.92
CA ILE A 215 26.78 -1.66 0.74
C ILE A 215 28.04 -0.83 0.46
N LEU A 216 29.12 -1.10 1.19
CA LEU A 216 30.46 -0.56 0.92
C LEU A 216 31.44 -1.71 0.70
N GLY A 217 32.06 -1.75 -0.48
CA GLY A 217 33.02 -2.82 -0.81
C GLY A 217 32.43 -4.23 -0.79
N GLY A 218 31.12 -4.36 -1.09
CA GLY A 218 30.41 -5.64 -1.07
C GLY A 218 29.87 -6.07 0.29
N ASN A 219 30.16 -5.32 1.37
CA ASN A 219 29.66 -5.63 2.70
C ASN A 219 28.56 -4.64 3.14
N PRO A 220 27.55 -5.11 3.90
CA PRO A 220 26.64 -4.25 4.64
C PRO A 220 27.40 -3.20 5.46
N TRP A 221 27.08 -1.93 5.21
CA TRP A 221 27.81 -0.81 5.82
C TRP A 221 26.87 0.19 6.51
N GLY A 222 25.61 0.27 6.10
CA GLY A 222 24.64 1.19 6.68
C GLY A 222 23.46 0.55 7.38
N PRO A 223 22.63 1.39 8.03
CA PRO A 223 21.34 0.93 8.55
C PRO A 223 20.46 0.48 7.39
N MET A 224 19.48 -0.35 7.74
CA MET A 224 18.37 -0.66 6.85
C MET A 224 17.56 0.61 6.60
N ALA A 225 17.20 0.86 5.36
CA ALA A 225 16.42 2.02 4.94
C ALA A 225 15.22 1.54 4.11
N GLY A 226 14.03 2.02 4.46
CA GLY A 226 12.83 1.81 3.66
C GLY A 226 12.90 2.65 2.38
N ASN A 227 12.54 2.04 1.25
CA ASN A 227 12.61 2.65 -0.07
C ASN A 227 11.38 3.54 -0.31
N VAL A 228 11.38 4.69 0.36
CA VAL A 228 10.38 5.76 0.22
C VAL A 228 11.11 7.06 -0.05
N PHE A 229 10.74 7.73 -1.13
CA PHE A 229 11.31 9.01 -1.55
C PHE A 229 10.20 10.01 -1.81
N PHE A 230 10.34 11.19 -1.21
CA PHE A 230 9.50 12.34 -1.48
C PHE A 230 10.33 13.41 -2.18
N SER A 231 9.72 14.11 -3.14
CA SER A 231 10.28 15.32 -3.73
C SER A 231 9.24 16.43 -3.73
N LEU A 232 9.68 17.65 -3.44
CA LEU A 232 8.83 18.83 -3.40
C LEU A 232 9.16 19.75 -4.56
N VAL A 233 8.17 20.06 -5.38
CA VAL A 233 8.28 21.02 -6.48
C VAL A 233 7.32 22.18 -6.22
N LYS A 234 7.81 23.42 -6.30
CA LYS A 234 6.99 24.63 -6.19
C LYS A 234 6.98 25.35 -7.53
N THR A 235 5.79 25.74 -7.97
CA THR A 235 5.58 26.36 -9.28
C THR A 235 4.72 27.62 -9.12
N PRO A 236 5.27 28.83 -9.33
CA PRO A 236 6.69 29.14 -9.54
C PRO A 236 7.58 28.79 -8.33
N SER A 237 8.88 28.61 -8.58
CA SER A 237 9.87 28.28 -7.53
C SER A 237 10.12 29.47 -6.60
N ASP A 238 10.62 29.21 -5.39
CA ASP A 238 10.94 30.28 -4.42
C ASP A 238 11.99 31.25 -4.99
N SER A 239 13.01 30.73 -5.71
CA SER A 239 14.06 31.55 -6.31
C SER A 239 13.52 32.47 -7.41
N SER A 240 12.65 31.97 -8.28
CA SER A 240 12.04 32.78 -9.35
C SER A 240 11.16 33.90 -8.79
N LEU A 241 10.41 33.62 -7.71
CA LEU A 241 9.60 34.64 -7.03
C LEU A 241 10.45 35.70 -6.35
N SER A 242 11.59 35.31 -5.76
CA SER A 242 12.50 36.27 -5.11
C SER A 242 13.24 37.19 -6.10
N SER A 243 13.37 36.77 -7.36
CA SER A 243 14.08 37.53 -8.39
C SER A 243 13.23 38.56 -9.14
N VAL A 244 11.90 38.57 -8.93
CA VAL A 244 10.97 39.34 -9.76
C VAL A 244 10.01 40.13 -8.88
N SER A 245 9.88 41.42 -9.16
CA SER A 245 8.95 42.31 -8.45
C SER A 245 7.53 42.24 -9.03
N PRO A 246 6.48 42.27 -8.17
CA PRO A 246 5.09 42.35 -8.62
C PRO A 246 4.84 43.54 -9.55
N GLY A 247 3.94 43.37 -10.51
CA GLY A 247 3.53 44.41 -11.46
C GLY A 247 4.45 44.60 -12.66
N THR A 248 5.54 43.84 -12.74
CA THR A 248 6.46 43.84 -13.89
C THR A 248 5.98 42.87 -14.99
N ALA A 249 6.48 43.03 -16.21
CA ALA A 249 6.24 42.05 -17.28
C ALA A 249 6.81 40.67 -16.91
N ASP A 250 7.98 40.65 -16.26
CA ASP A 250 8.62 39.41 -15.79
C ASP A 250 7.77 38.68 -14.77
N TRP A 251 7.03 39.41 -13.91
CA TRP A 251 6.10 38.82 -12.95
C TRP A 251 4.98 38.06 -13.67
N MET A 252 4.39 38.67 -14.68
CA MET A 252 3.33 38.03 -15.48
C MET A 252 3.86 36.85 -16.32
N ASN A 253 5.15 36.83 -16.63
CA ASN A 253 5.82 35.77 -17.40
C ASN A 253 6.32 34.59 -16.54
N LEU A 254 6.21 34.65 -15.21
CA LEU A 254 6.51 33.51 -14.36
C LEU A 254 5.59 32.32 -14.73
N SER A 255 6.05 31.10 -14.43
CA SER A 255 5.30 29.87 -14.71
C SER A 255 4.14 29.68 -13.74
N TRP A 256 3.17 30.59 -13.75
CA TRP A 256 1.96 30.50 -12.94
C TRP A 256 1.11 29.31 -13.41
N PRO A 257 0.72 28.39 -12.52
CA PRO A 257 -0.30 27.40 -12.80
C PRO A 257 -1.50 27.99 -13.54
N GLN A 258 -1.83 27.38 -14.68
CA GLN A 258 -2.93 27.80 -15.56
C GLN A 258 -2.82 29.26 -16.05
N GLY A 259 -1.63 29.87 -16.01
CA GLY A 259 -1.45 31.29 -16.33
C GLY A 259 -2.20 32.25 -15.40
N THR A 260 -2.61 31.80 -14.21
CA THR A 260 -3.45 32.59 -13.32
C THR A 260 -2.58 33.52 -12.46
N ALA A 261 -2.42 34.77 -12.94
CA ALA A 261 -1.76 35.83 -12.20
C ALA A 261 -2.41 37.19 -12.45
N SER A 262 -2.19 38.10 -11.51
CA SER A 262 -2.52 39.52 -11.56
C SER A 262 -1.27 40.34 -11.29
N ALA A 263 -1.33 41.66 -11.41
CA ALA A 263 -0.20 42.53 -11.13
C ALA A 263 0.33 42.43 -9.67
N SER A 264 -0.48 41.95 -8.72
CA SER A 264 -0.13 41.91 -7.29
C SER A 264 -0.21 40.52 -6.66
N SER A 265 -0.68 39.51 -7.39
CA SER A 265 -0.88 38.16 -6.85
C SER A 265 -0.84 37.10 -7.95
N GLY A 266 -0.65 35.84 -7.57
CA GLY A 266 -0.71 34.73 -8.52
C GLY A 266 -1.11 33.42 -7.87
N LEU A 267 -1.64 32.50 -8.66
CA LEU A 267 -1.94 31.15 -8.20
C LEU A 267 -0.64 30.35 -8.14
N ARG A 268 -0.24 29.89 -6.96
CA ARG A 268 0.95 29.08 -6.77
C ARG A 268 0.58 27.63 -6.48
N GLN A 269 1.37 26.70 -6.99
CA GLN A 269 1.20 25.27 -6.77
C GLN A 269 2.41 24.71 -6.01
N VAL A 270 2.14 23.87 -5.02
CA VAL A 270 3.13 22.97 -4.42
C VAL A 270 2.73 21.55 -4.77
N THR A 271 3.66 20.78 -5.33
CA THR A 271 3.47 19.37 -5.68
C THR A 271 4.47 18.54 -4.92
N VAL A 272 3.99 17.48 -4.28
CA VAL A 272 4.80 16.42 -3.71
C VAL A 272 4.72 15.24 -4.68
N ASN A 273 5.86 14.77 -5.17
CA ASN A 273 5.94 13.47 -5.82
C ASN A 273 6.47 12.45 -4.82
N CYS A 274 5.95 11.25 -4.89
CA CYS A 274 6.36 10.13 -4.07
C CYS A 274 6.76 8.95 -4.95
N GLU A 275 7.87 8.32 -4.60
CA GLU A 275 8.35 7.09 -5.20
C GLU A 275 8.56 6.08 -4.08
N VAL A 276 7.92 4.92 -4.18
CA VAL A 276 8.00 3.85 -3.18
C VAL A 276 8.27 2.52 -3.86
N GLN A 277 9.01 1.66 -3.18
CA GLN A 277 9.04 0.24 -3.53
C GLN A 277 8.36 -0.55 -2.42
N PHE A 278 7.44 -1.43 -2.80
CA PHE A 278 6.68 -2.26 -1.87
C PHE A 278 6.76 -3.74 -2.22
N GLU A 279 6.62 -4.59 -1.22
CA GLU A 279 6.69 -6.04 -1.34
C GLU A 279 5.30 -6.64 -1.48
N THR A 280 5.21 -7.76 -2.19
CA THR A 280 3.94 -8.48 -2.43
C THR A 280 3.47 -9.27 -1.20
N ALA A 281 4.38 -9.51 -0.25
CA ALA A 281 4.10 -10.13 1.04
C ALA A 281 4.35 -9.14 2.17
N GLU A 282 3.61 -9.29 3.27
CA GLU A 282 3.86 -8.54 4.50
C GLU A 282 5.28 -8.80 4.98
N GLN A 283 5.93 -7.72 5.39
CA GLN A 283 7.27 -7.80 5.92
C GLN A 283 7.22 -8.18 7.40
N THR A 284 7.97 -9.21 7.74
CA THR A 284 8.22 -9.63 9.12
C THR A 284 9.73 -9.66 9.35
N GLU A 285 10.18 -9.78 10.60
CA GLU A 285 11.61 -9.86 10.97
C GLU A 285 12.41 -10.93 10.19
N TRP A 286 11.74 -11.87 9.52
CA TRP A 286 12.33 -13.00 8.80
C TRP A 286 12.49 -12.79 7.29
N ASN A 287 12.13 -11.63 6.74
CA ASN A 287 12.18 -11.39 5.30
C ASN A 287 13.55 -10.89 4.80
N GLU A 288 13.86 -11.17 3.53
CA GLU A 288 15.15 -10.84 2.91
C GLU A 288 15.35 -9.33 2.73
N ILE A 289 16.35 -8.80 3.42
CA ILE A 289 16.89 -7.47 3.15
C ILE A 289 17.42 -7.45 1.71
N ASN A 290 16.99 -6.47 0.90
CA ASN A 290 17.28 -6.36 -0.54
C ASN A 290 16.56 -7.38 -1.45
N SER A 291 15.35 -7.82 -1.07
CA SER A 291 14.49 -8.65 -1.93
C SER A 291 14.39 -8.13 -3.38
N THR A 292 14.36 -9.06 -4.34
CA THR A 292 14.21 -8.77 -5.77
C THR A 292 12.76 -8.72 -6.23
N SER A 293 11.78 -9.03 -5.37
CA SER A 293 10.35 -9.10 -5.73
C SER A 293 9.57 -7.79 -5.59
N ALA A 294 10.20 -6.74 -5.08
CA ALA A 294 9.52 -5.47 -4.85
C ALA A 294 9.01 -4.81 -6.14
N LEU A 295 7.81 -4.25 -6.07
CA LEU A 295 7.17 -3.50 -7.13
C LEU A 295 7.32 -2.00 -6.88
N PRO A 296 7.58 -1.18 -7.92
CA PRO A 296 7.60 0.27 -7.79
C PRO A 296 6.18 0.83 -7.76
N PHE A 297 6.00 1.91 -7.01
CA PHE A 297 4.78 2.70 -6.92
C PHE A 297 5.14 4.18 -7.01
N PHE A 298 4.39 4.92 -7.83
CA PHE A 298 4.58 6.34 -8.03
C PHE A 298 3.27 7.07 -7.79
N ALA A 299 3.33 8.15 -7.03
CA ALA A 299 2.17 9.01 -6.76
C ALA A 299 2.57 10.48 -6.70
N SER A 300 1.59 11.36 -6.85
CA SER A 300 1.76 12.77 -6.61
C SER A 300 0.51 13.38 -5.96
N GLY A 301 0.71 14.45 -5.21
CA GLY A 301 -0.35 15.26 -4.62
C GLY A 301 0.02 16.74 -4.71
N SER A 302 -0.96 17.61 -4.92
CA SER A 302 -0.72 19.04 -5.10
C SER A 302 -1.65 19.91 -4.26
N ARG A 303 -1.15 21.08 -3.87
CA ARG A 303 -1.90 22.16 -3.20
C ARG A 303 -1.74 23.45 -3.98
N TYR A 304 -2.86 24.08 -4.31
CA TYR A 304 -2.90 25.39 -4.99
C TYR A 304 -3.29 26.50 -4.01
N TYR A 305 -2.59 27.62 -4.00
CA TYR A 305 -2.90 28.72 -3.11
C TYR A 305 -2.62 30.08 -3.76
N ALA A 306 -3.32 31.11 -3.28
CA ALA A 306 -3.03 32.47 -3.68
C ALA A 306 -1.71 32.90 -3.03
N TYR A 307 -0.77 33.33 -3.87
CA TYR A 307 0.48 33.95 -3.45
C TYR A 307 0.36 35.45 -3.59
N THR A 308 0.56 36.16 -2.47
CA THR A 308 0.59 37.62 -2.38
C THR A 308 1.91 38.00 -1.71
N PRO A 309 2.88 38.56 -2.43
CA PRO A 309 4.22 38.82 -1.93
C PRO A 309 4.27 39.75 -0.72
#